data_AF-A0A0G1G1G4-F1
#
_entry.id   AF-A0A0G1G1G4-F1
#
_cell.length_a   1.000
_cell.length_b   1.000
_cell.length_c   1.000
_cell.angle_alpha   90.00
_cell.angle_beta   90.00
_cell.angle_gamma   90.00
#
_symmetry.space_group_name_H-M   'P 1'
#
loop_
_entity.id
_entity.type
_entity.pdbx_description
1 polymer ?
#
loop_
_entity_poly.entity_id
_entity_poly.type
_entity_poly.pdbx_seq_one_letter_code
_entity_poly.pdbx_strand_id
1 'polypeptide(L)'
;MNMKKRRIEIEGILQKLQEFKNDPRYGDRLYAIEENIRFVEAMKSLPRYVWWLLTRAPKIDGARLLELTDFPVEEWDVSMHGRLMEVERNKKIKLIKPLVDKILEFIFKKNRPLTLVNLGAGGMEVDRQVISELIEKKYDKPIIFIGVDKSPVTNKIAKENLNSLGKGIEIFDIEILTKNRLEEIARLNKGIAVILCKNNIFNLGAEFPPKYFDLVYNSLFKHHLVQSSDKEKLDKIIEEISKKSLEYDGYKDWPIMILQTLAGWNYPNFLNAEIFSNLRFRHKKDLILSSANKGRISFYKGTGFYLLEYF
;
A
#
# COMPACT_ATOMS: atom_id res chain seq x y z
N MET A 1 -3.54 11.96 21.09
CA MET A 1 -3.86 10.77 21.92
C MET A 1 -3.44 11.03 23.36
N ASN A 2 -4.19 10.54 24.36
CA ASN A 2 -3.77 10.61 25.76
C ASN A 2 -2.48 9.79 25.95
N MET A 3 -1.45 10.36 26.60
CA MET A 3 -0.17 9.68 26.89
C MET A 3 -0.35 8.31 27.55
N LYS A 4 -1.39 8.15 28.37
CA LYS A 4 -1.76 6.86 28.98
C LYS A 4 -2.14 5.81 27.93
N LYS A 5 -2.95 6.18 26.93
CA LYS A 5 -3.36 5.28 25.83
C LYS A 5 -2.16 4.83 24.99
N ARG A 6 -1.24 5.76 24.70
CA ARG A 6 0.01 5.45 23.98
C ARG A 6 0.87 4.44 24.72
N ARG A 7 1.02 4.62 26.04
CA ARG A 7 1.78 3.70 26.87
C ARG A 7 1.19 2.29 26.87
N ILE A 8 -0.14 2.18 27.02
CA ILE A 8 -0.85 0.90 26.96
C ILE A 8 -0.63 0.20 25.62
N GLU A 9 -0.73 0.93 24.51
CA GLU A 9 -0.49 0.37 23.17
C GLU A 9 0.94 -0.15 23.01
N ILE A 10 1.93 0.63 23.46
CA ILE A 10 3.35 0.20 23.45
C ILE A 10 3.56 -1.07 24.29
N GLU A 11 2.99 -1.12 25.50
CA GLU A 11 3.11 -2.27 26.38
C GLU A 11 2.44 -3.52 25.76
N GLY A 12 1.27 -3.37 25.15
CA GLY A 12 0.59 -4.45 24.43
C GLY A 12 1.37 -4.97 23.22
N ILE A 13 1.96 -4.07 22.42
CA ILE A 13 2.82 -4.45 21.28
C ILE A 13 4.04 -5.23 21.79
N LEU A 14 4.70 -4.75 22.84
CA LEU A 14 5.87 -5.42 23.41
C LEU A 14 5.53 -6.82 23.93
N GLN A 15 4.42 -6.96 24.65
CA GLN A 15 3.97 -8.25 25.14
C GLN A 15 3.79 -9.24 23.98
N LYS A 16 3.08 -8.83 22.92
CA LYS A 16 2.84 -9.70 21.76
C LYS A 16 4.13 -10.07 21.02
N LEU A 17 5.06 -9.12 20.86
CA LEU A 17 6.36 -9.40 20.26
C LEU A 17 7.21 -10.36 21.10
N GLN A 18 7.12 -10.30 22.43
CA GLN A 18 7.80 -11.27 23.31
C GLN A 18 7.17 -12.67 23.21
N GLU A 19 5.84 -12.76 23.05
CA GLU A 19 5.17 -14.03 22.75
C GLU A 19 5.70 -14.61 21.43
N PHE A 20 5.77 -13.82 20.35
CA PHE A 20 6.32 -14.27 19.08
C PHE A 20 7.79 -14.66 19.16
N LYS A 21 8.60 -13.93 19.96
CA LYS A 21 10.01 -14.24 20.16
C LYS A 21 10.23 -15.65 20.73
N ASN A 22 9.33 -16.08 21.62
CA ASN A 22 9.43 -17.37 22.31
C ASN A 22 8.68 -18.50 21.60
N ASP A 23 7.99 -18.22 20.50
CA ASP A 23 7.22 -19.21 19.74
C ASP A 23 8.06 -19.76 18.57
N PRO A 24 8.37 -21.07 18.55
CA PRO A 24 9.18 -21.69 17.50
C PRO A 24 8.67 -21.48 16.08
N ARG A 25 7.36 -21.25 15.90
CA ARG A 25 6.75 -20.98 14.59
C ARG A 25 7.28 -19.71 13.93
N TYR A 26 7.86 -18.80 14.70
CA TYR A 26 8.40 -17.53 14.22
C TYR A 26 9.93 -17.48 14.23
N GLY A 27 10.62 -18.62 14.36
CA GLY A 27 12.09 -18.69 14.38
C GLY A 27 12.76 -17.96 13.21
N ASP A 28 12.24 -18.14 12.00
CA ASP A 28 12.76 -17.47 10.78
C ASP A 28 12.56 -15.95 10.78
N ARG A 29 11.69 -15.43 11.65
CA ARG A 29 11.37 -14.01 11.80
C ARG A 29 12.02 -13.38 13.03
N LEU A 30 12.89 -14.10 13.74
CA LEU A 30 13.48 -13.65 15.00
C LEU A 30 14.19 -12.30 14.86
N TYR A 31 14.91 -12.08 13.76
CA TYR A 31 15.56 -10.78 13.49
C TYR A 31 14.55 -9.62 13.46
N ALA A 32 13.47 -9.78 12.69
CA ALA A 32 12.44 -8.76 12.57
C ALA A 32 11.75 -8.51 13.92
N ILE A 33 11.46 -9.57 14.68
CA ILE A 33 10.86 -9.47 16.01
C ILE A 33 11.77 -8.67 16.95
N GLU A 34 13.08 -8.98 16.96
CA GLU A 34 14.03 -8.27 17.82
C GLU A 34 14.19 -6.79 17.44
N GLU A 35 14.24 -6.45 16.14
CA GLU A 35 14.28 -5.04 15.73
C GLU A 35 12.99 -4.30 16.08
N ASN A 36 11.82 -4.94 15.95
CA ASN A 36 10.56 -4.38 16.41
C ASN A 36 10.55 -4.14 17.93
N ILE A 37 11.03 -5.09 18.74
CA ILE A 37 11.13 -4.91 20.20
C ILE A 37 12.03 -3.71 20.51
N ARG A 38 13.22 -3.62 19.89
CA ARG A 38 14.17 -2.51 20.11
C ARG A 38 13.57 -1.17 19.72
N PHE A 39 12.85 -1.13 18.59
CA PHE A 39 12.15 0.06 18.13
C PHE A 39 11.05 0.50 19.10
N VAL A 40 10.18 -0.42 19.52
CA VAL A 40 9.04 -0.14 20.41
C VAL A 40 9.53 0.25 21.81
N GLU A 41 10.60 -0.37 22.31
CA GLU A 41 11.27 0.06 23.54
C GLU A 41 11.80 1.49 23.44
N ALA A 42 12.42 1.84 22.30
CA ALA A 42 12.91 3.20 22.07
C ALA A 42 11.76 4.22 22.02
N MET A 43 10.60 3.85 21.46
CA MET A 43 9.41 4.70 21.41
C MET A 43 8.83 5.08 22.77
N LYS A 44 9.23 4.43 23.89
CA LYS A 44 8.77 4.80 25.24
C LYS A 44 9.09 6.26 25.61
N SER A 45 10.11 6.85 25.01
CA SER A 45 10.45 8.27 25.22
C SER A 45 11.10 8.88 23.98
N LEU A 46 10.84 10.16 23.70
CA LEU A 46 11.40 10.84 22.54
C LEU A 46 12.95 10.81 22.50
N PRO A 47 13.70 11.05 23.59
CA PRO A 47 15.16 10.99 23.55
C PRO A 47 15.71 9.62 23.16
N ARG A 48 15.13 8.53 23.70
CA ARG A 48 15.53 7.16 23.34
C ARG A 48 15.21 6.84 21.89
N TYR A 49 14.06 7.28 21.40
CA TYR A 49 13.66 7.12 20.01
C TYR A 49 14.62 7.85 19.06
N VAL A 50 14.95 9.11 19.34
CA VAL A 50 15.92 9.88 18.56
C VAL A 50 17.29 9.21 18.59
N TRP A 51 17.74 8.73 19.76
CA TRP A 51 18.98 7.98 19.86
C TRP A 51 18.96 6.70 19.02
N TRP A 52 17.86 5.96 19.03
CA TRP A 52 17.68 4.76 18.20
C TRP A 52 17.73 5.09 16.70
N LEU A 53 17.07 6.16 16.27
CA LEU A 53 17.11 6.63 14.88
C LEU A 53 18.53 6.95 14.42
N LEU A 54 19.34 7.59 15.27
CA LEU A 54 20.70 7.99 14.90
C LEU A 54 21.72 6.84 14.96
N THR A 55 21.52 5.85 15.84
CA THR A 55 22.57 4.86 16.15
C THR A 55 22.25 3.42 15.75
N ARG A 56 20.97 3.03 15.77
CA ARG A 56 20.52 1.67 15.45
C ARG A 56 19.93 1.59 14.05
N ALA A 57 19.00 2.48 13.70
CA ALA A 57 18.27 2.43 12.43
C ALA A 57 19.19 2.35 11.18
N PRO A 58 20.33 3.06 11.09
CA PRO A 58 21.24 2.95 9.93
C PRO A 58 21.89 1.57 9.76
N LYS A 59 21.88 0.73 10.81
CA LYS A 59 22.52 -0.59 10.85
C LYS A 59 21.52 -1.73 10.64
N ILE A 60 20.24 -1.41 10.45
CA ILE A 60 19.19 -2.40 10.24
C ILE A 60 19.26 -2.91 8.80
N ASP A 61 19.21 -4.23 8.66
CA ASP A 61 19.02 -4.90 7.39
C ASP A 61 17.53 -4.83 7.01
N GLY A 62 17.19 -3.87 6.15
CA GLY A 62 15.83 -3.69 5.66
C GLY A 62 15.27 -4.91 4.92
N ALA A 63 16.11 -5.79 4.36
CA ALA A 63 15.64 -7.01 3.69
C ALA A 63 15.18 -8.09 4.68
N ARG A 64 15.47 -7.97 5.97
CA ARG A 64 15.01 -8.91 7.00
C ARG A 64 13.99 -8.27 7.94
N LEU A 65 13.62 -7.03 7.67
CA LEU A 65 12.70 -6.26 8.49
C LEU A 65 11.26 -6.56 8.10
N LEU A 66 10.40 -6.62 9.12
CA LEU A 66 8.94 -6.73 8.97
C LEU A 66 8.29 -5.61 9.75
N GLU A 67 7.26 -5.01 9.19
CA GLU A 67 6.38 -4.08 9.89
C GLU A 67 5.47 -4.86 10.85
N LEU A 68 4.88 -4.18 11.83
CA LEU A 68 3.93 -4.84 12.73
C LEU A 68 2.76 -5.47 11.96
N THR A 69 2.29 -4.82 10.90
CA THR A 69 1.23 -5.33 9.99
C THR A 69 1.62 -6.58 9.20
N ASP A 70 2.90 -6.93 9.13
CA ASP A 70 3.34 -8.18 8.50
C ASP A 70 3.19 -9.42 9.44
N PHE A 71 2.84 -9.18 10.72
CA PHE A 71 2.55 -10.23 11.70
C PHE A 71 1.04 -10.55 11.75
N PRO A 72 0.65 -11.77 12.15
CA PRO A 72 -0.75 -12.20 12.16
C PRO A 72 -1.52 -11.64 13.37
N VAL A 73 -1.66 -10.31 13.43
CA VAL A 73 -2.40 -9.58 14.48
C VAL A 73 -3.34 -8.59 13.81
N GLU A 74 -4.62 -8.95 13.71
CA GLU A 74 -5.63 -8.18 12.96
C GLU A 74 -5.76 -6.74 13.47
N GLU A 75 -5.65 -6.52 14.77
CA GLU A 75 -5.75 -5.19 15.36
C GLU A 75 -4.65 -4.24 14.89
N TRP A 76 -3.47 -4.78 14.55
CA TRP A 76 -2.38 -3.99 13.99
C TRP A 76 -2.71 -3.56 12.56
N ASP A 77 -3.28 -4.44 11.73
CA ASP A 77 -3.72 -4.07 10.39
C ASP A 77 -4.82 -3.00 10.41
N VAL A 78 -5.84 -3.20 11.25
CA VAL A 78 -6.97 -2.26 11.37
C VAL A 78 -6.48 -0.88 11.84
N SER A 79 -5.65 -0.86 12.89
CA SER A 79 -5.15 0.41 13.44
C SER A 79 -4.21 1.14 12.48
N MET A 80 -3.38 0.43 11.72
CA MET A 80 -2.47 1.04 10.76
C MET A 80 -3.26 1.63 9.59
N HIS A 81 -4.11 0.82 8.94
CA HIS A 81 -4.88 1.27 7.77
C HIS A 81 -5.84 2.40 8.11
N GLY A 82 -6.48 2.37 9.29
CA GLY A 82 -7.34 3.46 9.74
C GLY A 82 -6.59 4.80 9.80
N ARG A 83 -5.35 4.78 10.30
CA ARG A 83 -4.51 5.99 10.38
C ARG A 83 -3.94 6.40 9.02
N LEU A 84 -3.53 5.44 8.19
CA LEU A 84 -3.04 5.70 6.84
C LEU A 84 -4.11 6.41 6.01
N MET A 85 -5.35 5.91 5.99
CA MET A 85 -6.45 6.54 5.28
C MET A 85 -6.75 7.97 5.76
N GLU A 86 -6.62 8.24 7.07
CA GLU A 86 -6.76 9.61 7.60
C GLU A 86 -5.71 10.56 7.01
N VAL A 87 -4.46 10.10 6.91
CA VAL A 87 -3.35 10.86 6.31
C VAL A 87 -3.56 11.02 4.80
N GLU A 88 -3.97 9.97 4.10
CA GLU A 88 -4.22 9.98 2.65
C GLU A 88 -5.37 10.90 2.24
N ARG A 89 -6.40 11.02 3.09
CA ARG A 89 -7.53 11.95 2.91
C ARG A 89 -7.17 13.40 3.20
N ASN A 90 -6.04 13.65 3.87
CA ASN A 90 -5.66 14.99 4.28
C ASN A 90 -5.26 15.85 3.07
N LYS A 91 -6.15 16.78 2.69
CA LYS A 91 -5.98 17.70 1.56
C LYS A 91 -4.75 18.61 1.65
N LYS A 92 -4.10 18.73 2.81
CA LYS A 92 -2.85 19.49 2.98
C LYS A 92 -1.62 18.63 2.67
N ILE A 93 -1.63 17.37 3.09
CA ILE A 93 -0.51 16.44 2.90
C ILE A 93 -0.49 15.94 1.45
N LYS A 94 -1.67 15.67 0.87
CA LYS A 94 -1.82 15.23 -0.53
C LYS A 94 -0.96 14.01 -0.86
N LEU A 95 -0.86 13.08 0.10
CA LEU A 95 0.04 11.93 0.05
C LEU A 95 -0.08 11.16 -1.28
N ILE A 96 -1.25 10.57 -1.52
CA ILE A 96 -1.52 9.76 -2.73
C ILE A 96 -2.00 10.58 -3.94
N LYS A 97 -2.11 11.91 -3.80
CA LYS A 97 -2.64 12.78 -4.87
C LYS A 97 -1.91 12.60 -6.21
N PRO A 98 -0.57 12.46 -6.26
CA PRO A 98 0.11 12.27 -7.54
C PRO A 98 -0.36 11.05 -8.33
N LEU A 99 -0.64 9.94 -7.63
CA LEU A 99 -1.18 8.74 -8.25
C LEU A 99 -2.64 8.94 -8.67
N VAL A 100 -3.48 9.50 -7.79
CA VAL A 100 -4.89 9.81 -8.07
C VAL A 100 -5.02 10.69 -9.32
N ASP A 101 -4.24 11.78 -9.41
CA ASP A 101 -4.25 12.71 -10.54
C ASP A 101 -3.86 11.98 -11.85
N LYS A 102 -2.92 11.04 -11.79
CA LYS A 102 -2.45 10.29 -12.95
C LYS A 102 -3.44 9.23 -13.43
N ILE A 103 -4.17 8.60 -12.51
CA ILE A 103 -5.27 7.69 -12.84
C ILE A 103 -6.41 8.50 -13.49
N LEU A 104 -6.79 9.65 -12.91
CA LEU A 104 -7.83 10.52 -13.47
C LEU A 104 -7.44 11.06 -14.86
N GLU A 105 -6.20 11.51 -15.04
CA GLU A 105 -5.67 11.93 -16.34
C GLU A 105 -5.84 10.81 -17.38
N PHE A 106 -5.49 9.57 -17.02
CA PHE A 106 -5.65 8.41 -17.90
C PHE A 106 -7.12 8.15 -18.25
N ILE A 107 -8.02 8.14 -17.26
CA ILE A 107 -9.46 7.88 -17.46
C ILE A 107 -10.08 8.93 -18.38
N PHE A 108 -9.87 10.22 -18.08
CA PHE A 108 -10.44 11.30 -18.89
C PHE A 108 -9.84 11.36 -20.29
N LYS A 109 -8.55 11.07 -20.45
CA LYS A 109 -7.91 11.01 -21.77
C LYS A 109 -8.44 9.87 -22.63
N LYS A 110 -8.72 8.70 -22.04
CA LYS A 110 -9.24 7.55 -22.78
C LYS A 110 -10.72 7.67 -23.10
N ASN A 111 -11.51 8.27 -22.19
CA ASN A 111 -12.93 8.57 -22.37
C ASN A 111 -13.76 7.43 -23.00
N ARG A 112 -13.57 6.21 -22.51
CA ARG A 112 -14.23 4.98 -22.98
C ARG A 112 -14.40 4.02 -21.81
N PRO A 113 -15.07 2.87 -21.98
CA PRO A 113 -15.07 1.85 -20.96
C PRO A 113 -13.65 1.39 -20.60
N LEU A 114 -13.35 1.23 -19.31
CA LEU A 114 -12.01 0.87 -18.81
C LEU A 114 -12.08 -0.18 -17.69
N THR A 115 -11.06 -1.04 -17.64
CA THR A 115 -10.80 -1.94 -16.51
C THR A 115 -9.45 -1.64 -15.90
N LEU A 116 -9.45 -1.28 -14.61
CA LEU A 116 -8.29 -0.83 -13.85
C LEU A 116 -8.03 -1.81 -12.70
N VAL A 117 -6.76 -2.11 -12.42
CA VAL A 117 -6.36 -3.04 -11.35
C VAL A 117 -5.43 -2.34 -10.36
N ASN A 118 -5.77 -2.36 -9.08
CA ASN A 118 -4.93 -1.97 -7.96
C ASN A 118 -4.34 -3.23 -7.29
N LEU A 119 -3.02 -3.42 -7.38
CA LEU A 119 -2.31 -4.56 -6.79
C LEU A 119 -1.84 -4.21 -5.37
N GLY A 120 -2.17 -5.04 -4.40
CA GLY A 120 -1.93 -4.73 -2.98
C GLY A 120 -2.86 -3.61 -2.54
N ALA A 121 -4.16 -3.78 -2.80
CA ALA A 121 -5.13 -2.70 -2.77
C ALA A 121 -5.35 -2.11 -1.36
N GLY A 122 -5.02 -2.84 -0.29
CA GLY A 122 -5.14 -2.37 1.08
C GLY A 122 -6.56 -1.86 1.36
N GLY A 123 -6.67 -0.61 1.82
CA GLY A 123 -7.96 0.05 2.07
C GLY A 123 -8.61 0.74 0.85
N MET A 124 -8.03 0.66 -0.34
CA MET A 124 -8.53 1.27 -1.59
C MET A 124 -8.82 2.79 -1.52
N GLU A 125 -8.08 3.55 -0.72
CA GLU A 125 -8.30 5.01 -0.63
C GLU A 125 -7.92 5.74 -1.93
N VAL A 126 -6.93 5.24 -2.69
CA VAL A 126 -6.62 5.74 -4.04
C VAL A 126 -7.85 5.63 -4.93
N ASP A 127 -8.42 4.43 -5.04
CA ASP A 127 -9.61 4.15 -5.84
C ASP A 127 -10.79 4.99 -5.37
N ARG A 128 -11.01 5.09 -4.05
CA ARG A 128 -12.09 5.90 -3.47
C ARG A 128 -12.00 7.36 -3.90
N GLN A 129 -10.81 7.97 -3.88
CA GLN A 129 -10.63 9.37 -4.31
C GLN A 129 -10.85 9.53 -5.81
N VAL A 130 -10.36 8.60 -6.64
CA VAL A 130 -10.62 8.60 -8.08
C VAL A 130 -12.13 8.50 -8.34
N ILE A 131 -12.81 7.53 -7.72
CA ILE A 131 -14.25 7.31 -7.89
C ILE A 131 -15.05 8.53 -7.42
N SER A 132 -14.71 9.14 -6.28
CA SER A 132 -15.36 10.35 -5.79
C SER A 132 -15.32 11.46 -6.84
N GLU A 133 -14.15 11.70 -7.45
CA GLU A 133 -13.97 12.71 -8.50
C GLU A 133 -14.74 12.36 -9.79
N LEU A 134 -14.83 11.08 -10.16
CA LEU A 134 -15.63 10.63 -11.31
C LEU A 134 -17.13 10.87 -11.08
N ILE A 135 -17.63 10.61 -9.87
CA ILE A 135 -19.03 10.87 -9.48
C ILE A 135 -19.31 12.37 -9.52
N GLU A 136 -18.46 13.19 -8.91
CA GLU A 136 -18.60 14.66 -8.89
C GLU A 136 -18.62 15.24 -10.31
N LYS A 137 -17.79 14.71 -11.20
CA LYS A 137 -17.71 15.13 -12.62
C LYS A 137 -18.76 14.48 -13.52
N LYS A 138 -19.65 13.64 -12.96
CA LYS A 138 -20.70 12.91 -13.71
C LYS A 138 -20.14 12.13 -14.90
N TYR A 139 -19.02 11.44 -14.68
CA TYR A 139 -18.43 10.59 -15.72
C TYR A 139 -19.42 9.49 -16.14
N ASP A 140 -19.64 9.33 -17.44
CA ASP A 140 -20.75 8.56 -18.00
C ASP A 140 -20.33 7.25 -18.67
N LYS A 141 -19.02 6.94 -18.69
CA LYS A 141 -18.52 5.69 -19.28
C LYS A 141 -18.39 4.60 -18.20
N PRO A 142 -18.77 3.35 -18.50
CA PRO A 142 -18.58 2.23 -17.58
C PRO A 142 -17.11 2.06 -17.17
N ILE A 143 -16.84 1.86 -15.90
CA ILE A 143 -15.49 1.63 -15.39
C ILE A 143 -15.52 0.55 -14.31
N ILE A 144 -14.53 -0.33 -14.34
CA ILE A 144 -14.35 -1.39 -13.35
C ILE A 144 -13.02 -1.16 -12.65
N PHE A 145 -13.06 -1.00 -11.33
CA PHE A 145 -11.89 -1.02 -10.46
C PHE A 145 -11.75 -2.41 -9.84
N ILE A 146 -10.55 -2.99 -9.88
CA ILE A 146 -10.26 -4.31 -9.31
C ILE A 146 -9.21 -4.13 -8.22
N GLY A 147 -9.58 -4.29 -6.96
CA GLY A 147 -8.65 -4.35 -5.84
C GLY A 147 -8.21 -5.78 -5.59
N VAL A 148 -6.92 -6.06 -5.77
CA VAL A 148 -6.33 -7.38 -5.50
C VAL A 148 -5.58 -7.34 -4.17
N ASP A 149 -6.09 -8.04 -3.17
CA ASP A 149 -5.44 -8.19 -1.87
C ASP A 149 -5.76 -9.54 -1.24
N LYS A 150 -4.73 -10.26 -0.79
CA LYS A 150 -4.89 -11.60 -0.18
C LYS A 150 -5.50 -11.54 1.22
N SER A 151 -5.41 -10.39 1.91
CA SER A 151 -5.85 -10.28 3.30
C SER A 151 -7.37 -10.09 3.37
N PRO A 152 -8.10 -10.97 4.08
CA PRO A 152 -9.52 -10.75 4.32
C PRO A 152 -9.81 -9.47 5.10
N VAL A 153 -8.88 -9.07 5.98
CA VAL A 153 -9.00 -7.87 6.82
C VAL A 153 -8.92 -6.62 5.96
N THR A 154 -7.95 -6.53 5.04
CA THR A 154 -7.82 -5.39 4.13
C THR A 154 -9.02 -5.28 3.20
N ASN A 155 -9.53 -6.39 2.65
CA ASN A 155 -10.75 -6.38 1.83
C ASN A 155 -11.98 -5.88 2.60
N LYS A 156 -12.13 -6.25 3.88
CA LYS A 156 -13.18 -5.69 4.74
C LYS A 156 -13.03 -4.18 4.91
N ILE A 157 -11.81 -3.70 5.20
CA ILE A 157 -11.50 -2.27 5.32
C ILE A 157 -11.79 -1.53 4.00
N ALA A 158 -11.38 -2.07 2.85
CA ALA A 158 -11.66 -1.51 1.54
C ALA A 158 -13.15 -1.39 1.28
N LYS A 159 -13.93 -2.43 1.59
CA LYS A 159 -15.38 -2.44 1.43
C LYS A 159 -16.05 -1.36 2.28
N GLU A 160 -15.66 -1.25 3.55
CA GLU A 160 -16.14 -0.18 4.45
C GLU A 160 -15.76 1.21 3.93
N ASN A 161 -14.54 1.36 3.42
CA ASN A 161 -14.05 2.61 2.86
C ASN A 161 -14.86 3.04 1.63
N LEU A 162 -15.09 2.12 0.70
CA LEU A 162 -15.84 2.35 -0.53
C LEU A 162 -17.33 2.61 -0.27
N ASN A 163 -17.94 1.91 0.70
CA ASN A 163 -19.33 2.12 1.09
C ASN A 163 -19.62 3.57 1.54
N SER A 164 -18.61 4.33 1.98
CA SER A 164 -18.75 5.75 2.31
C SER A 164 -19.16 6.64 1.11
N LEU A 165 -19.00 6.15 -0.13
CA LEU A 165 -19.40 6.85 -1.36
C LEU A 165 -20.90 6.75 -1.67
N GLY A 166 -21.65 5.93 -0.93
CA GLY A 166 -23.10 5.78 -1.09
C GLY A 166 -23.52 4.94 -2.31
N LYS A 167 -24.77 5.12 -2.78
CA LYS A 167 -25.44 4.26 -3.79
C LYS A 167 -24.92 4.42 -5.24
N GLY A 168 -23.78 5.08 -5.44
CA GLY A 168 -23.23 5.38 -6.77
C GLY A 168 -22.33 4.29 -7.37
N ILE A 169 -22.06 3.22 -6.63
CA ILE A 169 -21.14 2.15 -7.03
C ILE A 169 -21.72 0.77 -6.73
N GLU A 170 -21.38 -0.21 -7.56
CA GLU A 170 -21.63 -1.62 -7.30
C GLU A 170 -20.34 -2.27 -6.78
N ILE A 171 -20.40 -2.96 -5.63
CA ILE A 171 -19.23 -3.62 -5.03
C ILE A 171 -19.43 -5.14 -5.05
N PHE A 172 -18.51 -5.84 -5.70
CA PHE A 172 -18.44 -7.30 -5.77
C PHE A 172 -17.31 -7.80 -4.88
N ASP A 173 -17.58 -8.80 -4.06
CA ASP A 173 -16.59 -9.48 -3.21
C ASP A 173 -16.40 -10.89 -3.77
N ILE A 174 -15.23 -11.18 -4.33
CA ILE A 174 -14.96 -12.38 -5.13
C ILE A 174 -13.69 -13.04 -4.63
N GLU A 175 -13.77 -14.29 -4.19
CA GLU A 175 -12.59 -15.02 -3.70
C GLU A 175 -11.48 -15.10 -4.76
N ILE A 176 -11.83 -15.57 -5.96
CA ILE A 176 -10.92 -15.71 -7.09
C ILE A 176 -11.60 -15.13 -8.34
N LEU A 177 -11.08 -14.02 -8.84
CA LEU A 177 -11.52 -13.41 -10.07
C LEU A 177 -10.90 -14.12 -11.27
N THR A 178 -11.73 -14.60 -12.17
CA THR A 178 -11.35 -15.19 -13.46
C THR A 178 -11.78 -14.27 -14.60
N LYS A 179 -11.21 -14.47 -15.79
CA LYS A 179 -11.63 -13.76 -17.01
C LYS A 179 -13.14 -13.85 -17.24
N ASN A 180 -13.72 -15.06 -17.19
CA ASN A 180 -15.14 -15.27 -17.48
C ASN A 180 -16.05 -14.48 -16.51
N ARG A 181 -15.69 -14.46 -15.22
CA ARG A 181 -16.45 -13.73 -14.21
C ARG A 181 -16.35 -12.21 -14.41
N LEU A 182 -15.18 -11.71 -14.78
CA LEU A 182 -14.99 -10.30 -15.09
C LEU A 182 -15.78 -9.89 -16.34
N GLU A 183 -15.81 -10.72 -17.39
CA GLU A 183 -16.60 -10.45 -18.59
C GLU A 183 -18.11 -10.43 -18.33
N GLU A 184 -18.60 -11.29 -17.45
CA GLU A 184 -20.00 -11.29 -17.00
C GLU A 184 -20.37 -9.95 -16.33
N ILE A 185 -19.54 -9.50 -15.38
CA ILE A 185 -19.74 -8.22 -14.68
C ILE A 185 -19.65 -7.06 -15.69
N ALA A 186 -18.68 -7.07 -16.59
CA ALA A 186 -18.50 -6.02 -17.57
C ALA A 186 -19.66 -5.86 -18.55
N ARG A 187 -20.35 -6.95 -18.92
CA ARG A 187 -21.54 -6.89 -19.79
C ARG A 187 -22.71 -6.19 -19.12
N LEU A 188 -22.87 -6.39 -17.81
CA LEU A 188 -23.96 -5.83 -17.02
C LEU A 188 -23.68 -4.41 -16.53
N ASN A 189 -22.40 -4.08 -16.31
CA ASN A 189 -21.99 -2.79 -15.78
C ASN A 189 -22.38 -1.63 -16.71
N LYS A 190 -23.13 -0.66 -16.17
CA LYS A 190 -23.49 0.60 -16.85
C LYS A 190 -22.85 1.84 -16.22
N GLY A 191 -22.07 1.68 -15.14
CA GLY A 191 -21.49 2.77 -14.38
C GLY A 191 -20.16 2.38 -13.74
N ILE A 192 -20.01 2.69 -12.45
CA ILE A 192 -18.80 2.38 -11.69
C ILE A 192 -19.02 1.08 -10.91
N ALA A 193 -18.21 0.07 -11.21
CA ALA A 193 -18.15 -1.18 -10.45
C ALA A 193 -16.79 -1.31 -9.76
N VAL A 194 -16.78 -1.89 -8.57
CA VAL A 194 -15.59 -2.25 -7.83
C VAL A 194 -15.61 -3.75 -7.52
N ILE A 195 -14.53 -4.44 -7.84
CA ILE A 195 -14.32 -5.85 -7.53
C ILE A 195 -13.21 -5.94 -6.50
N LEU A 196 -13.50 -6.50 -5.33
CA LEU A 196 -12.50 -6.89 -4.34
C LEU A 196 -12.21 -8.37 -4.53
N CYS A 197 -10.95 -8.74 -4.76
CA CYS A 197 -10.58 -10.14 -4.89
C CYS A 197 -9.30 -10.55 -4.18
N LYS A 198 -9.22 -11.85 -3.86
CA LYS A 198 -8.11 -12.46 -3.11
C LYS A 198 -7.16 -13.25 -4.00
N ASN A 199 -7.17 -12.99 -5.31
CA ASN A 199 -6.22 -13.61 -6.23
C ASN A 199 -4.79 -13.42 -5.73
N ASN A 200 -3.98 -14.47 -5.89
CA ASN A 200 -2.55 -14.29 -5.80
C ASN A 200 -2.10 -13.43 -6.99
N ILE A 201 -1.53 -12.25 -6.70
CA ILE A 201 -1.00 -11.32 -7.72
C ILE A 201 -0.06 -12.06 -8.68
N PHE A 202 0.74 -13.01 -8.17
CA PHE A 202 1.70 -13.76 -8.98
C PHE A 202 1.07 -14.75 -9.98
N ASN A 203 -0.23 -15.00 -9.87
CA ASN A 203 -0.96 -15.91 -10.75
C ASN A 203 -1.83 -15.18 -11.78
N LEU A 204 -1.88 -13.84 -11.77
CA LEU A 204 -2.78 -13.07 -12.65
C LEU A 204 -2.50 -13.30 -14.14
N GLY A 205 -1.24 -13.49 -14.55
CA GLY A 205 -0.89 -13.78 -15.96
C GLY A 205 -1.43 -15.12 -16.47
N ALA A 206 -1.71 -16.08 -15.58
CA ALA A 206 -2.34 -17.34 -15.97
C ALA A 206 -3.86 -17.22 -16.15
N GLU A 207 -4.50 -16.28 -15.43
CA GLU A 207 -5.95 -16.09 -15.41
C GLU A 207 -6.44 -15.12 -16.50
N PHE A 208 -5.59 -14.19 -16.92
CA PHE A 208 -5.92 -13.13 -17.88
C PHE A 208 -4.93 -13.13 -19.04
N PRO A 209 -5.42 -12.95 -20.29
CA PRO A 209 -4.53 -12.91 -21.44
C PRO A 209 -3.61 -11.67 -21.39
N PRO A 210 -2.52 -11.65 -22.17
CA PRO A 210 -1.63 -10.51 -22.23
C PRO A 210 -2.36 -9.21 -22.55
N LYS A 211 -1.94 -8.12 -21.90
CA LYS A 211 -2.44 -6.75 -22.09
C LYS A 211 -3.96 -6.63 -21.91
N TYR A 212 -4.57 -7.47 -21.07
CA TYR A 212 -6.01 -7.47 -20.83
C TYR A 212 -6.48 -6.19 -20.13
N PHE A 213 -5.76 -5.76 -19.09
CA PHE A 213 -6.14 -4.61 -18.27
C PHE A 213 -5.67 -3.29 -18.87
N ASP A 214 -6.52 -2.26 -18.82
CA ASP A 214 -6.20 -0.95 -19.40
C ASP A 214 -5.17 -0.19 -18.57
N LEU A 215 -5.25 -0.31 -17.25
CA LEU A 215 -4.31 0.26 -16.30
C LEU A 215 -4.10 -0.69 -15.13
N VAL A 216 -2.84 -0.96 -14.80
CA VAL A 216 -2.49 -1.65 -13.55
C VAL A 216 -1.66 -0.71 -12.70
N TYR A 217 -2.00 -0.55 -11.43
CA TYR A 217 -1.24 0.28 -10.51
C TYR A 217 -1.06 -0.37 -9.16
N ASN A 218 -0.11 0.15 -8.41
CA ASN A 218 0.07 -0.17 -7.00
C ASN A 218 0.50 1.10 -6.25
N SER A 219 0.15 1.15 -4.97
CA SER A 219 0.51 2.24 -4.07
C SER A 219 1.08 1.65 -2.79
N LEU A 220 2.29 2.07 -2.40
CA LEU A 220 2.94 1.66 -1.16
C LEU A 220 3.00 0.13 -0.99
N PHE A 221 3.29 -0.60 -2.07
CA PHE A 221 3.22 -2.07 -2.06
C PHE A 221 4.58 -2.74 -2.25
N LYS A 222 5.38 -2.29 -3.21
CA LYS A 222 6.54 -3.05 -3.69
C LYS A 222 7.65 -3.18 -2.66
N HIS A 223 7.75 -2.24 -1.72
CA HIS A 223 8.66 -2.33 -0.58
C HIS A 223 8.33 -3.48 0.39
N HIS A 224 7.08 -3.98 0.40
CA HIS A 224 6.69 -5.16 1.17
C HIS A 224 7.29 -6.46 0.60
N LEU A 225 7.68 -6.47 -0.68
CA LEU A 225 8.39 -7.59 -1.27
C LEU A 225 9.82 -7.62 -0.76
N VAL A 226 10.14 -8.59 0.08
CA VAL A 226 11.48 -8.73 0.69
C VAL A 226 12.50 -9.18 -0.35
N GLN A 227 12.17 -10.19 -1.16
CA GLN A 227 13.09 -10.77 -2.11
C GLN A 227 13.13 -9.94 -3.41
N SER A 228 14.33 -9.63 -3.91
CA SER A 228 14.49 -8.94 -5.20
C SER A 228 13.85 -9.71 -6.36
N SER A 229 13.91 -11.05 -6.32
CA SER A 229 13.27 -11.94 -7.28
C SER A 229 11.75 -11.73 -7.35
N ASP A 230 11.09 -11.48 -6.23
CA ASP A 230 9.64 -11.25 -6.21
C ASP A 230 9.27 -9.87 -6.77
N LYS A 231 10.12 -8.86 -6.57
CA LYS A 231 9.96 -7.54 -7.23
C LYS A 231 10.07 -7.67 -8.75
N GLU A 232 11.02 -8.46 -9.24
CA GLU A 232 11.20 -8.72 -10.67
C GLU A 232 10.06 -9.54 -11.26
N LYS A 233 9.57 -10.55 -10.54
CA LYS A 233 8.37 -11.30 -10.93
C LYS A 233 7.16 -10.38 -11.03
N LEU A 234 6.94 -9.52 -10.03
CA LEU A 234 5.86 -8.54 -10.04
C LEU A 234 5.94 -7.64 -11.27
N ASP A 235 7.13 -7.08 -11.56
CA ASP A 235 7.35 -6.23 -12.74
C ASP A 235 6.95 -6.96 -14.03
N LYS A 236 7.36 -8.23 -14.19
CA LYS A 236 7.03 -9.04 -15.37
C LYS A 236 5.53 -9.28 -15.50
N ILE A 237 4.85 -9.61 -14.40
CA ILE A 237 3.39 -9.84 -14.42
C ILE A 237 2.65 -8.56 -14.77
N ILE A 238 3.04 -7.42 -14.16
CA ILE A 238 2.45 -6.12 -14.49
C ILE A 238 2.65 -5.81 -15.97
N GLU A 239 3.86 -6.00 -16.50
CA GLU A 239 4.15 -5.80 -17.92
C GLU A 239 3.30 -6.72 -18.80
N GLU A 240 3.15 -7.99 -18.44
CA GLU A 240 2.38 -8.97 -19.20
C GLU A 240 0.89 -8.60 -19.28
N ILE A 241 0.26 -8.29 -18.15
CA ILE A 241 -1.21 -8.16 -18.08
C ILE A 241 -1.73 -6.74 -18.39
N SER A 242 -0.86 -5.72 -18.40
CA SER A 242 -1.27 -4.31 -18.45
C SER A 242 -0.91 -3.61 -19.76
N LYS A 243 -1.83 -2.80 -20.29
CA LYS A 243 -1.57 -1.87 -21.40
C LYS A 243 -0.77 -0.64 -20.95
N LYS A 244 -0.94 -0.25 -19.69
CA LYS A 244 -0.19 0.82 -19.02
C LYS A 244 -0.08 0.46 -17.54
N SER A 245 1.01 0.84 -16.89
CA SER A 245 1.11 0.70 -15.44
C SER A 245 1.70 1.90 -14.71
N LEU A 246 1.33 2.03 -13.44
CA LEU A 246 1.78 3.07 -12.52
C LEU A 246 2.26 2.42 -11.22
N GLU A 247 3.48 2.75 -10.81
CA GLU A 247 4.01 2.34 -9.50
C GLU A 247 4.21 3.58 -8.65
N TYR A 248 3.53 3.65 -7.50
CA TYR A 248 3.68 4.71 -6.53
C TYR A 248 4.22 4.14 -5.22
N ASP A 249 5.47 4.43 -4.87
CA ASP A 249 6.09 3.90 -3.66
C ASP A 249 7.08 4.90 -3.05
N GLY A 250 7.60 4.60 -1.86
CA GLY A 250 8.55 5.44 -1.16
C GLY A 250 9.99 5.24 -1.62
N TYR A 251 10.83 6.24 -1.34
CA TYR A 251 12.28 6.12 -1.46
C TYR A 251 12.96 6.52 -0.16
N LYS A 252 14.12 5.94 0.12
CA LYS A 252 14.85 6.21 1.37
C LYS A 252 15.31 7.66 1.42
N ASP A 253 14.82 8.40 2.40
CA ASP A 253 15.07 9.82 2.60
C ASP A 253 15.09 10.14 4.11
N TRP A 254 16.25 10.48 4.68
CA TRP A 254 16.37 10.69 6.13
C TRP A 254 15.54 11.87 6.66
N PRO A 255 15.54 13.05 6.00
CA PRO A 255 14.65 14.15 6.37
C PRO A 255 13.16 13.78 6.47
N ILE A 256 12.65 12.87 5.63
CA ILE A 256 11.23 12.50 5.69
C ILE A 256 10.89 11.73 6.97
N MET A 257 11.85 11.02 7.55
CA MET A 257 11.65 10.28 8.80
C MET A 257 11.30 11.21 9.97
N ILE A 258 11.74 12.47 9.94
CA ILE A 258 11.34 13.48 10.92
C ILE A 258 9.85 13.80 10.77
N LEU A 259 9.39 14.01 9.53
CA LEU A 259 7.98 14.31 9.25
C LEU A 259 7.08 13.12 9.58
N GLN A 260 7.50 11.91 9.23
CA GLN A 260 6.86 10.65 9.64
C GLN A 260 6.80 10.53 11.16
N THR A 261 7.91 10.79 11.87
CA THR A 261 7.94 10.82 13.33
C THR A 261 6.87 11.74 13.90
N LEU A 262 6.75 12.96 13.39
CA LEU A 262 5.77 13.93 13.87
C LEU A 262 4.32 13.48 13.60
N ALA A 263 4.07 12.89 12.43
CA ALA A 263 2.74 12.41 12.04
C ALA A 263 2.30 11.16 12.83
N GLY A 264 3.26 10.26 13.10
CA GLY A 264 3.05 8.96 13.73
C GLY A 264 3.34 8.90 15.23
N TRP A 265 3.97 9.90 15.86
CA TRP A 265 4.43 9.81 17.26
C TRP A 265 3.37 9.30 18.24
N ASN A 266 2.13 9.76 18.06
CA ASN A 266 0.99 9.41 18.90
C ASN A 266 0.29 8.11 18.50
N TYR A 267 0.82 7.37 17.53
CA TYR A 267 0.25 6.15 16.93
C TYR A 267 1.39 5.13 16.73
N PRO A 268 1.86 4.44 17.79
CA PRO A 268 2.99 3.52 17.76
C PRO A 268 3.01 2.55 16.57
N ASN A 269 1.86 1.94 16.26
CA ASN A 269 1.75 1.01 15.16
C ASN A 269 1.92 1.68 13.79
N PHE A 270 1.32 2.85 13.59
CA PHE A 270 1.49 3.64 12.36
C PHE A 270 2.93 4.16 12.22
N LEU A 271 3.54 4.63 13.32
CA LEU A 271 4.94 5.07 13.32
C LEU A 271 5.90 3.92 12.98
N ASN A 272 5.59 2.69 13.42
CA ASN A 272 6.35 1.51 13.02
C ASN A 272 6.31 1.33 11.50
N ALA A 273 5.11 1.31 10.92
CA ALA A 273 4.93 1.18 9.47
C ALA A 273 5.75 2.25 8.73
N GLU A 274 5.53 3.55 9.03
CA GLU A 274 6.21 4.64 8.33
C GLU A 274 7.75 4.54 8.37
N ILE A 275 8.31 4.22 9.54
CA ILE A 275 9.76 4.17 9.75
C ILE A 275 10.35 2.89 9.13
N PHE A 276 9.69 1.75 9.29
CA PHE A 276 10.19 0.48 8.79
C PHE A 276 10.06 0.41 7.26
N SER A 277 8.99 0.94 6.66
CA SER A 277 8.90 1.10 5.21
C SER A 277 10.06 1.97 4.68
N ASN A 278 10.41 3.08 5.37
CA ASN A 278 11.56 3.91 4.98
C ASN A 278 12.89 3.14 4.99
N LEU A 279 13.11 2.33 6.03
CA LEU A 279 14.30 1.49 6.13
C LEU A 279 14.37 0.43 5.02
N ARG A 280 13.22 -0.04 4.52
CA ARG A 280 13.08 -1.00 3.41
C ARG A 280 13.17 -0.37 2.03
N PHE A 281 12.89 0.93 1.89
CA PHE A 281 12.95 1.61 0.61
C PHE A 281 14.36 1.61 0.00
N ARG A 282 14.38 1.58 -1.34
CA ARG A 282 15.61 1.78 -2.11
C ARG A 282 16.03 3.24 -2.08
N HIS A 283 17.31 3.50 -2.29
CA HIS A 283 17.77 4.87 -2.49
C HIS A 283 17.31 5.39 -3.84
N LYS A 284 17.15 6.71 -3.92
CA LYS A 284 16.79 7.43 -5.16
C LYS A 284 17.67 7.05 -6.36
N LYS A 285 18.98 6.89 -6.15
CA LYS A 285 19.92 6.51 -7.23
C LYS A 285 19.63 5.13 -7.80
N ASP A 286 19.35 4.16 -6.94
CA ASP A 286 19.05 2.78 -7.33
C ASP A 286 17.73 2.71 -8.10
N LEU A 287 16.73 3.50 -7.68
CA LEU A 287 15.46 3.63 -8.38
C LEU A 287 15.66 4.16 -9.80
N ILE A 288 16.40 5.26 -9.97
CA ILE A 288 16.72 5.84 -11.28
C ILE A 288 17.39 4.80 -12.18
N LEU A 289 18.43 4.12 -11.68
CA LEU A 289 19.15 3.09 -12.43
C LEU A 289 18.23 1.95 -12.85
N SER A 290 17.40 1.44 -11.93
CA SER A 290 16.48 0.34 -12.21
C SER A 290 15.31 0.71 -13.14
N SER A 291 14.97 2.00 -13.22
CA SER A 291 13.90 2.54 -14.06
C SER A 291 14.34 3.03 -15.44
N ALA A 292 15.65 3.15 -15.69
CA ALA A 292 16.20 3.87 -16.85
C ALA A 292 15.62 3.42 -18.21
N ASN A 293 15.28 2.12 -18.35
CA ASN A 293 14.72 1.53 -19.56
C ASN A 293 13.26 1.09 -19.41
N LYS A 294 12.62 1.39 -18.27
CA LYS A 294 11.28 0.89 -17.94
C LYS A 294 10.18 1.94 -18.10
N GLY A 295 10.52 3.22 -17.94
CA GLY A 295 9.50 4.26 -17.95
C GLY A 295 9.98 5.59 -17.40
N ARG A 296 9.03 6.50 -17.15
CA ARG A 296 9.30 7.83 -16.59
C ARG A 296 9.12 7.81 -15.07
N ILE A 297 10.19 8.12 -14.33
CA ILE A 297 10.14 8.28 -12.88
C ILE A 297 10.07 9.76 -12.46
N SER A 298 9.17 10.08 -11.54
CA SER A 298 8.99 11.40 -10.92
C SER A 298 9.13 11.29 -9.41
N PHE A 299 9.84 12.22 -8.77
CA PHE A 299 10.09 12.21 -7.33
C PHE A 299 9.41 13.39 -6.62
N TYR A 300 8.75 13.10 -5.50
CA TYR A 300 8.00 14.05 -4.69
C TYR A 300 8.75 14.30 -3.38
N LYS A 301 9.74 15.21 -3.42
CA LYS A 301 10.65 15.50 -2.30
C LYS A 301 9.93 15.86 -0.99
N GLY A 302 8.79 16.55 -1.08
CA GLY A 302 8.03 16.97 0.11
C GLY A 302 7.36 15.82 0.86
N THR A 303 7.22 14.65 0.22
CA THR A 303 6.53 13.50 0.79
C THR A 303 7.42 12.25 0.86
N GLY A 304 8.55 12.19 0.14
CA GLY A 304 9.46 11.03 0.17
C GLY A 304 9.02 9.88 -0.73
N PHE A 305 8.17 10.16 -1.73
CA PHE A 305 7.62 9.16 -2.66
C PHE A 305 8.03 9.40 -4.10
N TYR A 306 7.91 8.38 -4.93
CA TYR A 306 8.05 8.47 -6.37
C TYR A 306 6.82 7.92 -7.09
N LEU A 307 6.66 8.33 -8.34
CA LEU A 307 5.75 7.72 -9.29
C LEU A 307 6.54 7.27 -10.51
N LEU A 308 6.43 6.00 -10.87
CA LEU A 308 6.99 5.44 -12.09
C LEU A 308 5.86 5.08 -13.06
N GLU A 309 5.91 5.67 -14.25
CA GLU A 309 4.97 5.44 -15.34
C GLU A 309 5.62 4.53 -16.40
N TYR A 310 5.05 3.33 -16.59
CA TYR A 310 5.44 2.41 -17.66
C TYR A 310 4.58 2.64 -18.89
N PHE A 311 5.15 2.45 -20.08
CA PHE A 311 4.49 2.67 -21.38
C PHE A 311 4.12 1.37 -22.08
#